data_AF-A0A4Q8B8K6-F1
#
_entry.id   AF-A0A4Q8B8K6-F1
#
_cell.length_a   1.000
_cell.length_b   1.000
_cell.length_c   1.000
_cell.angle_alpha   90.00
_cell.angle_beta   90.00
_cell.angle_gamma   90.00
#
_symmetry.space_group_name_H-M   'P 1'
#
loop_
_entity.id
_entity.type
_entity.pdbx_description
1 polymer ?
#
loop_
_entity_poly.entity_id
_entity_poly.type
_entity_poly.pdbx_seq_one_letter_code
_entity_poly.pdbx_strand_id
1 'polypeptide(L)'
;MFWRWGSRSRRATELADARAEAQRWYERLGGQLMNLHGDAPAVRQALADAGERYNAAGSQLEQAGTPHQFALARETALEGLAYIRAARTAMGIDPGPELPPLAAARGAGMLTKEREVNVQGQTYRAGPQPGNQTPYYYPGGNWQGRPVPAGWYSTPWWKTALGTGAGVLGGILIADALFSPAFADPGYEAGYQEGFGDGQDQGGDVGDQGGGDQFAGDQGGGDYAGGDFSGGDFGGDFGGGDFGGGDFGGGGDW
;
A
#
# COMPACT_ATOMS: atom_id res chain seq x y z
N MET A 1 13.57 -36.47 23.48
CA MET A 1 12.92 -35.26 24.05
C MET A 1 13.66 -33.95 23.77
N PHE A 2 14.97 -33.93 23.48
CA PHE A 2 15.75 -32.70 23.22
C PHE A 2 15.39 -31.93 21.93
N TRP A 3 14.97 -32.60 20.86
CA TRP A 3 14.65 -31.96 19.57
C TRP A 3 13.42 -31.02 19.59
N ARG A 4 12.43 -31.26 20.46
CA ARG A 4 11.22 -30.40 20.57
C ARG A 4 11.45 -29.09 21.34
N TRP A 5 12.52 -28.99 22.13
CA TRP A 5 12.85 -27.76 22.89
C TRP A 5 13.57 -26.73 22.02
N GLY A 6 14.52 -27.16 21.19
CA GLY A 6 15.25 -26.29 20.27
C GLY A 6 14.39 -25.67 19.14
N SER A 7 13.28 -26.30 18.75
CA SER A 7 12.35 -25.74 17.75
C SER A 7 11.39 -24.69 18.34
N ARG A 8 10.98 -24.84 19.60
CA ARG A 8 10.14 -23.84 20.30
C ARG A 8 10.92 -22.58 20.62
N SER A 9 12.18 -22.72 21.05
CA SER A 9 13.06 -21.57 21.30
C SER A 9 13.29 -20.74 20.03
N ARG A 10 13.54 -21.37 18.88
CA ARG A 10 13.75 -20.67 17.61
C ARG A 10 12.53 -19.87 17.15
N ARG A 11 11.34 -20.47 17.20
CA ARG A 11 10.09 -19.76 16.84
C ARG A 11 9.80 -18.58 17.76
N ALA A 12 10.11 -18.70 19.05
CA ALA A 12 9.95 -17.59 19.99
C ALA A 12 10.93 -16.44 19.67
N THR A 13 12.17 -16.76 19.31
CA THR A 13 13.16 -15.78 18.85
C THR A 13 12.72 -15.10 17.56
N GLU A 14 12.34 -15.86 16.53
CA GLU A 14 11.87 -15.33 15.24
C GLU A 14 10.67 -14.38 15.42
N LEU A 15 9.73 -14.73 16.29
CA LEU A 15 8.58 -13.88 16.61
C LEU A 15 9.01 -12.58 17.31
N ALA A 16 9.91 -12.67 18.29
CA ALA A 16 10.41 -11.52 19.03
C ALA A 16 11.19 -10.56 18.12
N ASP A 17 12.02 -11.10 17.21
CA ASP A 17 12.80 -10.32 16.25
C ASP A 17 11.89 -9.60 15.26
N ALA A 18 10.90 -10.31 14.68
CA ALA A 18 9.93 -9.71 13.76
C ALA A 18 9.13 -8.59 14.43
N ARG A 19 8.70 -8.80 15.69
CA ARG A 19 8.00 -7.78 16.48
C ARG A 19 8.87 -6.55 16.71
N ALA A 20 10.10 -6.75 17.17
CA ALA A 20 11.03 -5.66 17.45
C ALA A 20 11.36 -4.85 16.18
N GLU A 21 11.52 -5.52 15.04
CA GLU A 21 11.75 -4.85 13.77
C GLU A 21 10.55 -4.00 13.35
N ALA A 22 9.33 -4.56 13.41
CA ALA A 22 8.12 -3.84 13.07
C ALA A 22 7.87 -2.63 13.99
N GLN A 23 8.08 -2.80 15.31
CA GLN A 23 7.99 -1.71 16.29
C GLN A 23 8.99 -0.58 15.99
N ARG A 24 10.25 -0.92 15.72
CA ARG A 24 11.29 0.08 15.39
C ARG A 24 10.87 0.97 14.21
N TRP A 25 10.32 0.38 13.14
CA TRP A 25 9.90 1.15 11.97
C TRP A 25 8.65 1.99 12.22
N TYR A 26 7.68 1.45 12.97
CA TYR A 26 6.48 2.17 13.40
C TYR A 26 6.80 3.37 14.30
N GLU A 27 7.67 3.19 15.30
CA GLU A 27 8.12 4.28 16.18
C GLU A 27 8.85 5.37 15.39
N ARG A 28 9.69 4.97 14.42
CA ARG A 28 10.34 5.92 13.51
C ARG A 28 9.33 6.69 12.68
N LEU A 29 8.31 6.03 12.14
CA LEU A 29 7.23 6.69 11.39
C LEU A 29 6.50 7.72 12.27
N GLY A 30 6.04 7.30 13.45
CA GLY A 30 5.36 8.19 14.39
C GLY A 30 6.23 9.39 14.79
N GLY A 31 7.50 9.15 15.09
CA GLY A 31 8.45 10.20 15.42
C GLY A 31 8.64 11.22 14.30
N GLN A 32 8.69 10.81 13.03
CA GLN A 32 8.81 11.77 11.92
C GLN A 32 7.49 12.48 11.62
N LEU A 33 6.37 11.76 11.65
CA LEU A 33 5.04 12.29 11.38
C LEU A 33 4.67 13.42 12.36
N MET A 34 4.94 13.24 13.65
CA MET A 34 4.61 14.23 14.69
C MET A 34 5.48 15.50 14.62
N ASN A 35 6.62 15.46 13.92
CA ASN A 35 7.56 16.59 13.83
C ASN A 35 7.51 17.32 12.47
N LEU A 36 6.74 16.83 11.50
CA LEU A 36 6.64 17.42 10.17
C LEU A 36 5.27 18.04 9.94
N HIS A 37 5.27 19.22 9.35
CA HIS A 37 4.07 20.01 9.05
C HIS A 37 4.40 20.99 7.92
N GLY A 38 3.39 21.38 7.15
CA GLY A 38 3.54 22.36 6.07
C GLY A 38 2.27 22.57 5.28
N ASP A 39 2.18 23.72 4.61
CA ASP A 39 0.96 24.19 3.94
C ASP A 39 0.94 23.93 2.43
N ALA A 40 2.02 23.45 1.83
CA ALA A 40 1.99 23.07 0.43
C ALA A 40 1.04 21.87 0.24
N PRO A 41 0.17 21.86 -0.81
CA PRO A 41 -0.77 20.77 -1.04
C PRO A 41 -0.10 19.38 -1.05
N ALA A 42 1.04 19.26 -1.73
CA ALA A 42 1.85 18.05 -1.79
C ALA A 42 2.31 17.57 -0.40
N VAL A 43 2.72 18.52 0.47
CA VAL A 43 3.15 18.22 1.84
C VAL A 43 1.98 17.74 2.69
N ARG A 44 0.84 18.45 2.66
CA ARG A 44 -0.35 18.04 3.42
C ARG A 44 -0.84 16.65 3.00
N GLN A 45 -0.91 16.38 1.69
CA GLN A 45 -1.37 15.09 1.18
C GLN A 45 -0.41 13.97 1.58
N ALA A 46 0.90 14.15 1.40
CA ALA A 46 1.87 13.15 1.82
C ALA A 46 1.86 12.90 3.35
N LEU A 47 1.69 13.93 4.17
CA LEU A 47 1.57 13.75 5.63
C LEU A 47 0.25 13.08 6.03
N ALA A 48 -0.85 13.37 5.34
CA ALA A 48 -2.12 12.68 5.56
C ALA A 48 -1.99 11.17 5.22
N ASP A 49 -1.40 10.85 4.07
CA ASP A 49 -1.14 9.47 3.65
C ASP A 49 -0.21 8.75 4.63
N ALA A 50 0.84 9.43 5.11
CA ALA A 50 1.70 8.89 6.17
C ALA A 50 0.93 8.61 7.47
N GLY A 51 -0.01 9.48 7.84
CA GLY A 51 -0.89 9.30 9.00
C GLY A 51 -1.84 8.12 8.86
N GLU A 52 -2.43 7.91 7.69
CA GLU A 52 -3.24 6.72 7.39
C GLU A 52 -2.42 5.44 7.58
N ARG A 53 -1.19 5.42 7.04
CA ARG A 53 -0.28 4.28 7.20
C ARG A 53 0.20 4.10 8.65
N TYR A 54 0.39 5.17 9.40
CA TYR A 54 0.69 5.09 10.82
C TYR A 54 -0.44 4.40 11.60
N ASN A 55 -1.68 4.85 11.42
CA ASN A 55 -2.83 4.24 12.10
C ASN A 55 -3.02 2.76 11.71
N ALA A 56 -2.84 2.42 10.43
CA ALA A 56 -2.91 1.04 9.94
C ALA A 56 -1.78 0.16 10.49
N ALA A 57 -0.53 0.65 10.51
CA ALA A 57 0.59 -0.09 11.06
C ALA A 57 0.42 -0.33 12.57
N GLY A 58 -0.09 0.66 13.30
CA GLY A 58 -0.39 0.54 14.73
C GLY A 58 -1.42 -0.56 15.00
N SER A 59 -2.55 -0.54 14.29
CA SER A 59 -3.60 -1.57 14.47
C SER A 59 -3.12 -2.97 14.08
N GLN A 60 -2.31 -3.10 13.02
CA GLN A 60 -1.69 -4.36 12.62
C GLN A 60 -0.69 -4.87 13.68
N LEU A 61 0.14 -3.99 14.24
CA LEU A 61 1.09 -4.33 15.31
C LEU A 61 0.39 -4.86 16.56
N GLU A 62 -0.74 -4.26 16.93
CA GLU A 62 -1.52 -4.67 18.10
C GLU A 62 -2.17 -6.06 17.92
N GLN A 63 -2.62 -6.37 16.71
CA GLN A 63 -3.32 -7.62 16.39
C GLN A 63 -2.38 -8.76 15.96
N ALA A 64 -1.13 -8.46 15.61
CA ALA A 64 -0.17 -9.43 15.09
C ALA A 64 0.25 -10.47 16.14
N GLY A 65 0.14 -11.76 15.76
CA GLY A 65 0.56 -12.91 16.57
C GLY A 65 1.58 -13.83 15.88
N THR A 66 1.99 -13.50 14.66
CA THR A 66 2.91 -14.32 13.85
C THR A 66 4.03 -13.46 13.24
N PRO A 67 5.20 -14.05 12.90
CA PRO A 67 6.27 -13.29 12.25
C PRO A 67 5.82 -12.63 10.94
N HIS A 68 4.98 -13.31 10.15
CA HIS A 68 4.42 -12.75 8.93
C HIS A 68 3.53 -11.52 9.20
N GLN A 69 2.66 -11.58 10.21
CA GLN A 69 1.80 -10.43 10.54
C GLN A 69 2.63 -9.22 10.99
N PHE A 70 3.71 -9.43 11.76
CA PHE A 70 4.65 -8.35 12.07
C PHE A 70 5.37 -7.83 10.84
N ALA A 71 5.75 -8.70 9.89
CA ALA A 71 6.35 -8.27 8.63
C ALA A 71 5.38 -7.42 7.78
N LEU A 72 4.09 -7.71 7.79
CA LEU A 72 3.06 -6.85 7.16
C LEU A 72 2.97 -5.48 7.84
N ALA A 73 2.97 -5.46 9.18
CA ALA A 73 2.95 -4.19 9.93
C ALA A 73 4.20 -3.33 9.66
N ARG A 74 5.37 -3.98 9.55
CA ARG A 74 6.61 -3.35 9.11
C ARG A 74 6.48 -2.76 7.70
N GLU A 75 5.90 -3.50 6.75
CA GLU A 75 5.70 -3.03 5.37
C GLU A 75 4.79 -1.79 5.33
N THR A 76 3.69 -1.81 6.09
CA THR A 76 2.80 -0.64 6.23
C THR A 76 3.54 0.57 6.81
N ALA A 77 4.38 0.38 7.83
CA ALA A 77 5.18 1.45 8.41
C ALA A 77 6.24 2.00 7.43
N LEU A 78 6.87 1.13 6.63
CA LEU A 78 7.80 1.55 5.57
C LEU A 78 7.10 2.35 4.49
N GLU A 79 5.87 2.00 4.11
CA GLU A 79 5.09 2.78 3.16
C GLU A 79 4.76 4.17 3.74
N GLY A 80 4.36 4.24 5.01
CA GLY A 80 4.21 5.52 5.72
C GLY A 80 5.49 6.37 5.69
N LEU A 81 6.66 5.75 5.88
CA LEU A 81 7.95 6.44 5.80
C LEU A 81 8.28 6.89 4.37
N ALA A 82 7.81 6.19 3.34
CA ALA A 82 7.94 6.64 1.95
C ALA A 82 7.15 7.93 1.71
N TYR A 83 5.94 8.05 2.28
CA TYR A 83 5.18 9.30 2.25
C TYR A 83 5.84 10.41 3.07
N ILE A 84 6.44 10.10 4.22
CA ILE A 84 7.25 11.09 4.97
C ILE A 84 8.42 11.60 4.12
N ARG A 85 9.14 10.72 3.43
CA ARG A 85 10.21 11.13 2.50
C ARG A 85 9.67 12.04 1.41
N ALA A 86 8.52 11.70 0.82
CA ALA A 86 7.86 12.53 -0.17
C ALA A 86 7.48 13.92 0.38
N ALA A 87 6.94 13.99 1.59
CA ALA A 87 6.65 15.27 2.27
C ALA A 87 7.92 16.11 2.45
N ARG A 88 9.02 15.52 2.91
CA ARG A 88 10.32 16.19 3.07
C ARG A 88 10.87 16.70 1.73
N THR A 89 10.79 15.90 0.67
CA THR A 89 11.13 16.32 -0.69
C THR A 89 10.28 17.51 -1.14
N ALA A 90 8.97 17.48 -0.90
CA ALA A 90 8.06 18.58 -1.23
C ALA A 90 8.30 19.85 -0.40
N MET A 91 8.87 19.72 0.81
CA MET A 91 9.35 20.84 1.62
C MET A 91 10.72 21.37 1.16
N GLY A 92 11.39 20.73 0.20
CA GLY A 92 12.72 21.11 -0.26
C GLY A 92 13.83 20.84 0.77
N ILE A 93 13.60 19.92 1.72
CA ILE A 93 14.58 19.52 2.72
C ILE A 93 15.08 18.09 2.44
N ASP A 94 16.19 17.71 3.09
CA ASP A 94 16.74 16.36 2.98
C ASP A 94 15.66 15.29 3.22
N PRO A 95 15.38 14.37 2.27
CA PRO A 95 14.41 13.28 2.44
C PRO A 95 14.74 12.35 3.61
N GLY A 96 15.99 12.36 4.07
CA GLY A 96 16.49 11.50 5.13
C GLY A 96 17.10 10.20 4.58
N PRO A 97 17.46 9.25 5.45
CA PRO A 97 18.19 8.06 5.02
C PRO A 97 17.28 7.11 4.23
N GLU A 98 17.89 6.41 3.27
CA GLU A 98 17.23 5.42 2.43
C GLU A 98 16.44 4.39 3.23
N LEU A 99 15.32 3.96 2.66
CA LEU A 99 14.46 2.93 3.23
C LEU A 99 14.72 1.60 2.53
N PRO A 100 14.49 0.48 3.22
CA PRO A 100 14.30 -0.80 2.54
C PRO A 100 13.26 -0.65 1.42
N PRO A 101 13.48 -1.27 0.25
CA PRO A 101 12.52 -1.22 -0.85
C PRO A 101 11.22 -1.90 -0.43
N LEU A 102 10.09 -1.29 -0.77
CA LEU A 102 8.77 -1.86 -0.53
C LEU A 102 8.58 -3.12 -1.37
N ALA A 103 8.00 -4.15 -0.76
CA ALA A 103 7.62 -5.38 -1.46
C ALA A 103 6.62 -5.09 -2.58
N ALA A 104 5.65 -4.21 -2.32
CA ALA A 104 4.64 -3.82 -3.31
C ALA A 104 5.25 -3.10 -4.52
N ALA A 105 6.27 -2.26 -4.31
CA ALA A 105 6.90 -1.45 -5.35
C ALA A 105 7.96 -2.19 -6.18
N ARG A 106 8.22 -3.47 -5.89
CA ARG A 106 9.25 -4.24 -6.60
C ARG A 106 8.90 -4.36 -8.08
N GLY A 107 9.84 -3.96 -8.95
CA GLY A 107 9.66 -3.99 -10.40
C GLY A 107 8.85 -2.82 -10.98
N ALA A 108 8.22 -1.99 -10.15
CA ALA A 108 7.38 -0.89 -10.63
C ALA A 108 8.20 0.32 -11.16
N GLY A 109 9.44 0.48 -10.71
CA GLY A 109 10.32 1.57 -11.10
C GLY A 109 9.89 2.94 -10.55
N MET A 110 10.43 4.01 -11.12
CA MET A 110 10.10 5.40 -10.75
C MET A 110 9.99 6.28 -11.99
N LEU A 111 9.15 7.32 -11.92
CA LEU A 111 9.08 8.34 -12.95
C LEU A 111 10.37 9.14 -12.99
N THR A 112 10.91 9.33 -14.19
CA THR A 112 12.14 10.08 -14.47
C THR A 112 11.89 11.37 -15.25
N LYS A 113 10.72 11.49 -15.89
CA LYS A 113 10.31 12.61 -16.73
C LYS A 113 8.89 13.02 -16.41
N GLU A 114 8.61 14.30 -16.58
CA GLU A 114 7.25 14.84 -16.52
C GLU A 114 6.42 14.34 -17.70
N ARG A 115 5.13 14.12 -17.46
CA ARG A 115 4.16 13.62 -18.42
C ARG A 115 2.84 14.37 -18.24
N GLU A 116 2.18 14.63 -19.36
CA GLU A 116 0.87 15.26 -19.38
C GLU A 116 0.03 14.61 -20.48
N VAL A 117 -1.19 14.23 -20.14
CA VAL A 117 -2.12 13.57 -21.06
C VAL A 117 -3.52 14.14 -20.89
N ASN A 118 -4.32 14.10 -21.96
CA ASN A 118 -5.73 14.43 -21.90
C ASN A 118 -6.57 13.16 -22.05
N VAL A 119 -7.41 12.87 -21.05
CA VAL A 119 -8.31 11.72 -21.05
C VAL A 119 -9.72 12.23 -20.80
N GLN A 120 -10.60 12.01 -21.78
CA GLN A 120 -12.00 12.46 -21.73
C GLN A 120 -12.16 13.95 -21.41
N GLY A 121 -11.30 14.80 -21.98
CA GLY A 121 -11.34 16.26 -21.77
C GLY A 121 -10.73 16.73 -20.45
N GLN A 122 -10.21 15.82 -19.62
CA GLN A 122 -9.50 16.15 -18.38
C GLN A 122 -7.99 15.97 -18.57
N THR A 123 -7.21 16.92 -18.04
CA THR A 123 -5.75 16.87 -18.10
C THR A 123 -5.20 16.16 -16.86
N TYR A 124 -4.36 15.15 -17.08
CA TYR A 124 -3.66 14.41 -16.04
C TYR A 124 -2.15 14.62 -16.19
N ARG A 125 -1.46 14.80 -15.06
CA ARG A 125 -0.02 15.05 -15.01
C ARG A 125 0.65 14.07 -14.06
N ALA A 126 1.88 13.68 -14.40
CA ALA A 126 2.73 12.89 -13.53
C ALA A 126 4.21 13.27 -13.70
N GLY A 127 5.05 13.08 -12.69
CA GLY A 127 6.47 13.37 -12.79
C GLY A 127 7.32 12.98 -11.58
N PRO A 128 8.66 13.15 -11.68
CA PRO A 128 9.61 12.82 -10.61
C PRO A 128 9.54 13.80 -9.42
N GLN A 129 9.06 15.02 -9.63
CA GLN A 129 9.13 16.11 -8.66
C GLN A 129 7.73 16.50 -8.16
N PRO A 130 7.62 16.92 -6.87
CA PRO A 130 6.38 17.48 -6.35
C PRO A 130 6.06 18.79 -7.05
N GLY A 131 4.78 19.04 -7.29
CA GLY A 131 4.31 20.29 -7.89
C GLY A 131 2.90 20.64 -7.43
N ASN A 132 2.52 21.90 -7.64
CA ASN A 132 1.16 22.36 -7.32
C ASN A 132 0.08 21.61 -8.12
N GLN A 133 0.44 21.09 -9.29
CA GLN A 133 -0.45 20.31 -10.15
C GLN A 133 -0.29 18.80 -9.99
N THR A 134 0.65 18.34 -9.16
CA THR A 134 0.93 16.93 -8.87
C THR A 134 1.04 16.70 -7.37
N PRO A 135 -0.01 16.96 -6.57
CA PRO A 135 0.11 16.92 -5.12
C PRO A 135 0.07 15.51 -4.53
N TYR A 136 -0.22 14.48 -5.32
CA TYR A 136 -0.37 13.11 -4.82
C TYR A 136 0.89 12.31 -5.11
N TYR A 137 1.56 11.84 -4.06
CA TYR A 137 2.68 10.92 -4.21
C TYR A 137 2.17 9.47 -4.25
N TYR A 138 2.77 8.64 -5.09
CA TYR A 138 2.61 7.19 -5.08
C TYR A 138 3.99 6.55 -4.87
N PRO A 139 4.15 5.64 -3.89
CA PRO A 139 5.44 5.02 -3.60
C PRO A 139 5.85 3.94 -4.62
N GLY A 140 5.01 3.66 -5.61
CA GLY A 140 5.19 2.58 -6.57
C GLY A 140 4.49 1.30 -6.12
N GLY A 141 4.02 0.51 -7.06
CA GLY A 141 3.25 -0.69 -6.75
C GLY A 141 2.60 -1.33 -7.95
N ASN A 142 1.77 -2.34 -7.70
CA ASN A 142 0.89 -2.92 -8.71
C ASN A 142 -0.53 -2.43 -8.51
N TRP A 143 -1.19 -1.99 -9.58
CA TRP A 143 -2.60 -1.62 -9.58
C TRP A 143 -3.30 -2.39 -10.70
N GLN A 144 -4.28 -3.22 -10.34
CA GLN A 144 -5.01 -4.09 -11.28
C GLN A 144 -4.07 -4.96 -12.17
N GLY A 145 -3.05 -5.56 -11.56
CA GLY A 145 -2.07 -6.39 -12.25
C GLY A 145 -1.03 -5.63 -13.07
N ARG A 146 -1.04 -4.29 -13.04
CA ARG A 146 -0.10 -3.46 -13.81
C ARG A 146 0.88 -2.72 -12.90
N PRO A 147 2.18 -2.69 -13.23
CA PRO A 147 3.14 -1.90 -12.49
C PRO A 147 2.87 -0.40 -12.68
N VAL A 148 2.78 0.31 -11.57
CA VAL A 148 2.63 1.76 -11.52
C VAL A 148 3.87 2.34 -10.84
N PRO A 149 4.67 3.16 -11.55
CA PRO A 149 5.94 3.65 -11.03
C PRO A 149 5.75 4.58 -9.84
N ALA A 150 6.78 4.67 -9.00
CA ALA A 150 6.81 5.70 -7.97
C ALA A 150 6.87 7.11 -8.59
N GLY A 151 6.19 8.08 -8.00
CA GLY A 151 6.22 9.47 -8.46
C GLY A 151 5.08 10.33 -7.97
N TRP A 152 4.99 11.54 -8.51
CA TRP A 152 3.96 12.53 -8.19
C TRP A 152 2.92 12.60 -9.29
N TYR A 153 1.65 12.69 -8.93
CA TYR A 153 0.49 12.63 -9.82
C TYR A 153 -0.52 13.73 -9.52
N SER A 154 -1.24 14.17 -10.55
CA SER A 154 -2.29 15.19 -10.43
C SER A 154 -3.54 14.71 -9.73
N THR A 155 -3.84 13.41 -9.81
CA THR A 155 -4.98 12.77 -9.17
C THR A 155 -4.58 11.40 -8.62
N PRO A 156 -5.16 10.94 -7.50
CA PRO A 156 -4.86 9.64 -6.91
C PRO A 156 -5.76 8.56 -7.51
N TRP A 157 -5.72 8.38 -8.83
CA TRP A 157 -6.63 7.47 -9.56
C TRP A 157 -6.52 5.99 -9.14
N TRP A 158 -5.45 5.61 -8.43
CA TRP A 158 -5.28 4.29 -7.83
C TRP A 158 -6.11 4.09 -6.54
N LYS A 159 -6.55 5.18 -5.87
CA LYS A 159 -7.32 5.12 -4.62
C LYS A 159 -8.84 5.00 -4.82
N THR A 160 -9.33 4.93 -6.06
CA THR A 160 -10.71 5.34 -6.42
C THR A 160 -11.84 4.33 -6.14
N ALA A 161 -11.84 3.68 -4.97
CA ALA A 161 -13.04 3.02 -4.44
C ALA A 161 -14.07 4.00 -3.83
N LEU A 162 -13.70 5.27 -3.54
CA LEU A 162 -14.53 6.20 -2.73
C LEU A 162 -15.06 7.45 -3.47
N GLY A 163 -15.23 7.41 -4.80
CA GLY A 163 -15.72 8.56 -5.56
C GLY A 163 -17.22 8.55 -5.83
N THR A 164 -18.03 9.13 -4.95
CA THR A 164 -19.40 9.56 -5.26
C THR A 164 -19.37 10.62 -6.38
N GLY A 165 -19.49 10.18 -7.62
CA GLY A 165 -19.65 11.05 -8.80
C GLY A 165 -18.66 10.76 -9.93
N ALA A 166 -19.12 10.01 -10.93
CA ALA A 166 -18.61 9.97 -12.31
C ALA A 166 -17.22 9.35 -12.63
N GLY A 167 -16.54 8.65 -11.72
CA GLY A 167 -15.13 8.26 -11.95
C GLY A 167 -14.75 6.76 -12.03
N VAL A 168 -15.67 5.80 -11.84
CA VAL A 168 -15.30 4.40 -11.52
C VAL A 168 -14.63 3.63 -12.68
N LEU A 169 -14.68 4.11 -13.92
CA LEU A 169 -14.03 3.47 -15.08
C LEU A 169 -12.80 4.24 -15.62
N GLY A 170 -12.40 5.35 -14.99
CA GLY A 170 -11.38 6.25 -15.53
C GLY A 170 -9.92 5.84 -15.29
N GLY A 171 -9.64 5.13 -14.19
CA GLY A 171 -8.26 4.86 -13.75
C GLY A 171 -7.42 4.10 -14.78
N ILE A 172 -8.01 3.10 -15.45
CA ILE A 172 -7.33 2.32 -16.50
C ILE A 172 -6.98 3.22 -17.68
N LEU A 173 -7.92 4.05 -18.15
CA LEU A 173 -7.68 4.96 -19.28
C LEU A 173 -6.63 6.02 -18.96
N ILE A 174 -6.60 6.50 -17.71
CA ILE A 174 -5.58 7.43 -17.23
C ILE A 174 -4.20 6.76 -17.20
N ALA A 175 -4.11 5.53 -16.66
CA ALA A 175 -2.87 4.76 -16.65
C ALA A 175 -2.38 4.46 -18.07
N ASP A 176 -3.26 3.96 -18.95
CA ASP A 176 -2.95 3.70 -20.36
C ASP A 176 -2.41 4.95 -21.06
N ALA A 177 -3.02 6.11 -20.83
CA ALA A 177 -2.57 7.36 -21.44
C ALA A 177 -1.19 7.78 -20.88
N LEU A 178 -1.05 7.88 -19.55
CA LEU A 178 0.18 8.34 -18.87
C LEU A 178 1.39 7.45 -19.16
N PHE A 179 1.14 6.16 -19.40
CA PHE A 179 2.19 5.18 -19.58
C PHE A 179 2.17 4.48 -20.94
N SER A 180 1.51 5.10 -21.94
CA SER A 180 1.53 4.60 -23.31
C SER A 180 2.95 4.57 -23.89
N PRO A 181 3.24 3.67 -24.86
CA PRO A 181 4.56 3.55 -25.49
C PRO A 181 5.09 4.86 -26.11
N ALA A 182 4.20 5.79 -26.47
CA ALA A 182 4.56 7.12 -26.96
C ALA A 182 5.37 7.95 -25.95
N PHE A 183 5.29 7.62 -24.66
CA PHE A 183 6.01 8.24 -23.55
C PHE A 183 7.00 7.27 -22.87
N ALA A 184 7.29 6.12 -23.47
CA ALA A 184 8.16 5.11 -22.86
C ALA A 184 9.57 5.68 -22.62
N ASP A 185 9.96 5.70 -21.35
CA ASP A 185 11.35 5.88 -20.97
C ASP A 185 12.10 4.57 -21.27
N PRO A 186 13.39 4.57 -21.67
CA PRO A 186 14.11 3.35 -22.04
C PRO A 186 14.14 2.24 -20.96
N GLY A 187 13.75 2.54 -19.70
CA GLY A 187 13.60 1.57 -18.60
C GLY A 187 12.16 1.15 -18.27
N TYR A 188 11.14 1.73 -18.91
CA TYR A 188 9.72 1.41 -18.66
C TYR A 188 9.26 0.15 -19.42
N GLU A 189 9.84 -0.11 -20.60
CA GLU A 189 9.44 -1.23 -21.47
C GLU A 189 9.67 -2.60 -20.82
N ALA A 190 10.74 -2.74 -20.02
CA ALA A 190 11.08 -3.98 -19.33
C ALA A 190 10.00 -4.43 -18.33
N GLY A 191 9.41 -3.51 -17.56
CA GLY A 191 8.34 -3.84 -16.60
C GLY A 191 6.96 -4.00 -17.25
N TYR A 192 6.70 -3.30 -18.36
CA TYR A 192 5.42 -3.38 -19.07
C TYR A 192 5.24 -4.73 -19.79
N GLN A 193 6.30 -5.25 -20.42
CA GLN A 193 6.26 -6.55 -21.10
C GLN A 193 6.16 -7.73 -20.13
N GLU A 194 6.86 -7.68 -18.99
CA GLU A 194 6.84 -8.76 -17.99
C GLU A 194 5.45 -8.93 -17.35
N GLY A 195 4.70 -7.84 -17.13
CA GLY A 195 3.31 -7.91 -16.63
C GLY A 195 2.26 -8.31 -17.68
N PHE A 196 2.52 -8.12 -18.98
CA PHE A 196 1.61 -8.53 -20.06
C PHE A 196 1.84 -10.00 -20.48
N GLY A 197 3.07 -10.49 -20.39
CA GLY A 197 3.43 -11.88 -20.76
C GLY A 197 2.85 -12.92 -19.80
N ASP A 198 2.96 -12.71 -18.48
CA ASP A 198 2.50 -13.67 -17.47
C ASP A 198 0.96 -13.84 -17.43
N GLY A 199 0.20 -12.90 -18.00
CA GLY A 199 -1.26 -12.95 -18.04
C GLY A 199 -1.86 -13.64 -19.28
N GLN A 200 -1.07 -13.87 -20.34
CA GLN A 200 -1.56 -14.47 -21.59
C GLN A 200 -1.14 -15.94 -21.76
N ASP A 201 -0.10 -16.41 -21.07
CA ASP A 201 0.39 -17.79 -21.19
C ASP A 201 -0.38 -18.83 -20.35
N GLN A 202 -1.38 -18.42 -19.56
CA GLN A 202 -2.27 -19.35 -18.83
C GLN A 202 -3.67 -19.51 -19.46
N GLY A 203 -3.87 -19.00 -20.68
CA GLY A 203 -5.21 -18.77 -21.24
C GLY A 203 -5.59 -19.48 -22.54
N GLY A 204 -4.79 -20.40 -23.09
CA GLY A 204 -5.23 -21.13 -24.29
C GLY A 204 -4.24 -22.13 -24.85
N ASP A 205 -4.51 -23.42 -24.66
CA ASP A 205 -4.84 -24.29 -25.80
C ASP A 205 -5.48 -25.60 -25.31
N VAL A 206 -6.61 -25.97 -25.93
CA VAL A 206 -7.36 -27.20 -25.70
C VAL A 206 -7.10 -28.11 -26.89
N GLY A 207 -6.55 -29.32 -26.68
CA GLY A 207 -6.33 -30.27 -27.77
C GLY A 207 -5.83 -31.65 -27.34
N ASP A 208 -6.75 -32.49 -26.87
CA ASP A 208 -6.91 -33.93 -27.16
C ASP A 208 -5.67 -34.85 -27.28
N GLN A 209 -5.46 -35.73 -26.29
CA GLN A 209 -5.16 -37.15 -26.51
C GLN A 209 -5.19 -38.01 -25.22
N GLY A 210 -6.16 -38.93 -25.15
CA GLY A 210 -5.93 -40.34 -24.84
C GLY A 210 -5.63 -40.81 -23.40
N GLY A 211 -6.68 -41.31 -22.72
CA GLY A 211 -6.74 -42.67 -22.15
C GLY A 211 -5.98 -43.03 -20.86
N GLY A 212 -6.71 -43.55 -19.86
CA GLY A 212 -6.18 -44.54 -18.91
C GLY A 212 -6.40 -44.27 -17.41
N ASP A 213 -7.56 -44.68 -16.91
CA ASP A 213 -7.84 -45.36 -15.63
C ASP A 213 -6.81 -45.40 -14.47
N GLN A 214 -7.36 -45.10 -13.27
CA GLN A 214 -7.04 -45.61 -11.92
C GLN A 214 -5.83 -45.01 -11.15
N PHE A 215 -6.11 -44.22 -10.11
CA PHE A 215 -6.11 -44.65 -8.70
C PHE A 215 -6.30 -43.44 -7.75
N ALA A 216 -7.10 -43.66 -6.71
CA ALA A 216 -7.45 -42.70 -5.67
C ALA A 216 -6.28 -42.37 -4.72
N GLY A 217 -6.20 -41.11 -4.31
CA GLY A 217 -5.29 -40.64 -3.25
C GLY A 217 -5.64 -39.22 -2.82
N ASP A 218 -6.39 -39.11 -1.74
CA ASP A 218 -6.73 -37.90 -0.99
C ASP A 218 -5.50 -37.00 -0.76
N GLN A 219 -5.55 -35.80 -1.35
CA GLN A 219 -4.69 -34.66 -1.01
C GLN A 219 -5.43 -33.37 -1.40
N GLY A 220 -6.32 -32.92 -0.52
CA GLY A 220 -6.92 -31.59 -0.58
C GLY A 220 -5.90 -30.51 -0.24
N GLY A 221 -5.01 -30.20 -1.18
CA GLY A 221 -4.34 -28.92 -1.26
C GLY A 221 -5.18 -27.99 -2.11
N GLY A 222 -5.57 -26.84 -1.55
CA GLY A 222 -6.20 -25.80 -2.34
C GLY A 222 -6.26 -24.43 -1.67
N ASP A 223 -5.44 -23.51 -2.21
CA ASP A 223 -5.76 -22.12 -2.53
C ASP A 223 -6.67 -21.32 -1.60
N TYR A 224 -6.07 -20.57 -0.66
CA TYR A 224 -6.66 -19.31 -0.20
C TYR A 224 -5.60 -18.25 0.08
N ALA A 225 -5.93 -17.02 -0.36
CA ALA A 225 -5.36 -15.73 0.01
C ALA A 225 -4.20 -15.16 -0.84
N GLY A 226 -4.43 -15.03 -2.14
CA GLY A 226 -4.08 -13.80 -2.86
C GLY A 226 -5.20 -12.78 -2.68
N GLY A 227 -5.32 -12.22 -1.47
CA GLY A 227 -6.36 -11.27 -1.10
C GLY A 227 -5.90 -9.84 -1.32
N ASP A 228 -6.47 -9.21 -2.34
CA ASP A 228 -6.51 -7.77 -2.54
C ASP A 228 -7.01 -7.06 -1.27
N PHE A 229 -6.15 -6.28 -0.62
CA PHE A 229 -6.52 -5.39 0.49
C PHE A 229 -6.61 -3.93 0.04
N SER A 230 -7.11 -3.69 -1.17
CA SER A 230 -7.58 -2.37 -1.59
C SER A 230 -9.11 -2.31 -1.59
N GLY A 231 -9.71 -2.19 -0.40
CA GLY A 231 -11.15 -2.01 -0.30
C GLY A 231 -11.73 -2.38 1.05
N GLY A 232 -11.46 -1.55 2.06
CA GLY A 232 -12.15 -1.61 3.34
C GLY A 232 -12.72 -0.23 3.68
N ASP A 233 -13.99 -0.03 3.32
CA ASP A 233 -14.84 1.02 3.88
C ASP A 233 -14.73 1.00 5.41
N PHE A 234 -14.09 2.01 5.99
CA PHE A 234 -14.33 2.42 7.38
C PHE A 234 -15.10 3.75 7.39
N GLY A 235 -16.17 3.80 6.60
CA GLY A 235 -17.28 4.72 6.80
C GLY A 235 -18.24 4.15 7.85
N GLY A 236 -17.76 4.03 9.09
CA GLY A 236 -18.54 3.58 10.24
C GLY A 236 -18.62 4.70 11.27
N ASP A 237 -19.79 5.29 11.36
CA ASP A 237 -20.26 6.25 12.37
C ASP A 237 -19.70 5.96 13.78
N PHE A 238 -18.64 6.67 14.18
CA PHE A 238 -18.30 6.80 15.60
C PHE A 238 -19.27 7.81 16.20
N GLY A 239 -20.45 7.31 16.53
CA GLY A 239 -21.41 7.98 17.40
C GLY A 239 -20.69 8.48 18.66
N GLY A 240 -20.81 9.78 18.87
CA GLY A 240 -20.14 10.51 19.95
C GLY A 240 -20.32 9.86 21.31
N GLY A 241 -19.21 9.72 22.02
CA GLY A 241 -19.21 9.36 23.42
C GLY A 241 -19.84 10.46 24.26
N ASP A 242 -20.90 10.12 24.97
CA ASP A 242 -21.37 10.86 26.14
C ASP A 242 -20.84 10.13 27.38
N PHE A 243 -19.60 10.46 27.76
CA PHE A 243 -19.06 10.14 29.08
C PHE A 243 -19.15 11.41 29.92
N GLY A 244 -20.26 11.58 30.63
CA GLY A 244 -20.46 12.69 31.56
C GLY A 244 -21.46 12.36 32.65
N GLY A 245 -20.98 12.32 33.89
CA GLY A 245 -21.82 12.56 35.07
C GLY A 245 -22.31 11.31 35.80
N GLY A 246 -21.47 10.73 36.66
CA GLY A 246 -21.95 9.94 37.79
C GLY A 246 -22.63 10.87 38.79
N ASP A 247 -23.95 10.70 38.97
CA ASP A 247 -24.70 11.30 40.07
C ASP A 247 -24.86 10.26 41.18
N PHE A 248 -24.01 10.34 42.19
CA PHE A 248 -24.25 9.77 43.51
C PHE A 248 -24.48 10.93 44.47
N GLY A 249 -25.67 11.52 44.39
CA GLY A 249 -26.17 12.58 45.26
C GLY A 249 -27.39 12.09 46.05
N GLY A 250 -27.35 12.25 47.37
CA GLY A 250 -28.29 11.64 48.31
C GLY A 250 -29.72 12.19 48.23
N GLY A 251 -30.68 11.32 48.52
CA GLY A 251 -32.06 11.68 48.81
C GLY A 251 -32.43 11.20 50.20
N GLY A 252 -32.37 12.11 51.17
CA GLY A 252 -33.02 11.96 52.47
C GLY A 252 -34.46 12.48 52.41
N ASP A 253 -35.29 11.89 53.27
CA ASP A 253 -36.59 12.31 53.80
C ASP A 253 -37.71 12.65 52.81
N TRP A 254 -38.78 11.84 52.82
CA TRP A 254 -40.12 12.12 53.35
C TRP A 254 -40.95 10.84 53.43
#